data_AF-A0A6N9BBU0-F1
#
_entry.id   AF-A0A6N9BBU0-F1
#
_cell.length_a   1.000
_cell.length_b   1.000
_cell.length_c   1.000
_cell.angle_alpha   90.00
_cell.angle_beta   90.00
_cell.angle_gamma   90.00
#
_symmetry.space_group_name_H-M   'P 1'
#
loop_
_entity.id
_entity.type
_entity.pdbx_description
1 polymer ?
#
loop_
_entity_poly.entity_id
_entity_poly.type
_entity_poly.pdbx_seq_one_letter_code
_entity_poly.pdbx_strand_id
1 'polypeptide(L)' 'MTGMQRDSSSTAVGTADRLLAEATHLQAIEGNPLTAEEIAMFEMFEREGWPPERRRAHILRRIEDRGRTAAAE' A
#
# COMPACT_ATOMS: atom_id res chain seq x y z
N MET A 1 40.40 15.44 6.67
CA MET A 1 39.25 15.57 5.75
C MET A 1 39.07 14.26 5.01
N THR A 2 38.08 13.44 5.37
CA THR A 2 37.40 12.51 4.45
C THR A 2 36.05 12.18 5.09
N GLY A 3 34.98 12.77 4.56
CA GLY A 3 33.62 12.48 4.98
C GLY A 3 33.24 11.06 4.57
N MET A 4 32.87 10.25 5.55
CA MET A 4 32.21 8.96 5.37
C MET A 4 30.86 9.22 4.70
N GLN A 5 30.79 9.06 3.39
CA GLN A 5 29.52 9.20 2.66
C GLN A 5 28.63 8.02 3.05
N ARG A 6 27.49 8.35 3.67
CA ARG A 6 26.42 7.43 4.02
C ARG A 6 25.77 6.94 2.72
N ASP A 7 26.11 5.73 2.31
CA ASP A 7 25.23 4.93 1.48
C ASP A 7 23.96 4.63 2.30
N SER A 8 22.92 5.45 2.12
CA SER A 8 21.66 5.32 2.88
C SER A 8 20.44 5.35 1.96
N SER A 9 20.60 4.98 0.68
CA SER A 9 19.47 4.94 -0.26
C SER A 9 19.06 3.54 -0.73
N SER A 10 19.65 2.45 -0.21
CA SER A 10 19.44 1.09 -0.77
C SER A 10 18.65 0.08 0.11
N THR A 11 17.95 0.50 1.17
CA THR A 11 17.23 -0.44 2.07
C THR A 11 15.71 -0.27 2.15
N ALA A 12 15.12 0.81 1.62
CA ALA A 12 13.68 1.05 1.76
C ALA A 12 12.79 0.11 0.91
N VAL A 13 13.29 -0.32 -0.26
CA VAL A 13 12.50 -1.15 -1.21
C VAL A 13 12.23 -2.55 -0.65
N GLY A 14 13.17 -3.14 0.10
CA GLY A 14 13.03 -4.49 0.66
C GLY A 14 12.14 -4.57 1.89
N THR A 15 11.96 -3.47 2.63
CA THR A 15 11.08 -3.43 3.80
C THR A 15 9.62 -3.28 3.41
N ALA A 16 9.33 -2.46 2.39
CA ALA A 16 7.96 -2.21 1.94
C ALA A 16 7.30 -3.48 1.36
N ASP A 17 8.03 -4.23 0.54
CA ASP A 17 7.58 -5.49 -0.06
C ASP A 17 7.24 -6.54 1.01
N ARG A 18 8.10 -6.69 2.01
CA ARG A 18 7.87 -7.60 3.15
C ARG A 18 6.65 -7.20 3.97
N LEU A 19 6.45 -5.91 4.22
CA LEU A 19 5.30 -5.40 4.98
C LEU A 19 3.98 -5.64 4.22
N LEU A 20 3.98 -5.50 2.89
CA LEU A 20 2.80 -5.79 2.07
C LEU A 20 2.48 -7.29 2.04
N ALA A 21 3.50 -8.15 1.94
CA ALA A 21 3.31 -9.60 1.98
C ALA A 21 2.77 -10.07 3.35
N GLU A 22 3.29 -9.52 4.44
CA GLU A 22 2.80 -9.81 5.80
C GLU A 22 1.36 -9.32 6.00
N ALA A 23 1.04 -8.10 5.56
CA ALA A 23 -0.31 -7.57 5.62
C ALA A 23 -1.30 -8.41 4.78
N THR A 24 -0.89 -8.84 3.59
CA THR A 24 -1.69 -9.72 2.72
C THR A 24 -1.94 -11.08 3.38
N HIS A 25 -0.92 -11.66 4.00
CA HIS A 25 -1.02 -12.93 4.71
C HIS A 25 -1.96 -12.84 5.92
N LEU A 26 -1.86 -11.77 6.72
CA LEU A 26 -2.73 -11.53 7.88
C LEU A 26 -4.20 -11.39 7.45
N GLN A 27 -4.46 -10.60 6.41
CA GLN A 27 -5.80 -10.41 5.86
C GLN A 27 -6.41 -11.72 5.31
N ALA A 28 -5.59 -12.58 4.70
CA ALA A 28 -6.02 -13.89 4.24
C ALA A 28 -6.42 -14.83 5.40
N ILE A 29 -5.71 -14.77 6.53
CA ILE A 29 -6.07 -15.54 7.75
C ILE A 29 -7.43 -15.08 8.32
N GLU A 30 -7.73 -13.78 8.23
CA GLU A 30 -9.00 -13.20 8.67
C GLU A 30 -10.17 -13.44 7.70
N GLY A 31 -9.95 -14.18 6.61
CA GLY A 31 -10.97 -14.44 5.59
C GLY A 31 -11.28 -13.22 4.72
N ASN A 32 -10.42 -12.20 4.74
CA ASN A 32 -10.52 -11.00 3.91
C ASN A 32 -9.30 -10.87 2.99
N PRO A 33 -9.02 -11.84 2.10
CA PRO A 33 -7.85 -11.77 1.23
C PRO A 33 -7.93 -10.53 0.35
N LEU A 34 -6.85 -9.75 0.31
CA LEU A 34 -6.74 -8.62 -0.60
C LEU A 34 -6.82 -9.10 -2.05
N THR A 35 -7.61 -8.40 -2.85
CA THR A 35 -7.70 -8.63 -4.28
C THR A 35 -6.43 -8.16 -4.99
N ALA A 36 -6.16 -8.69 -6.19
CA ALA A 36 -5.02 -8.27 -7.01
C ALA A 36 -5.01 -6.75 -7.28
N GLU A 37 -6.18 -6.14 -7.44
CA GLU A 37 -6.31 -4.68 -7.60
C GLU A 37 -5.98 -3.89 -6.34
N GLU A 38 -6.25 -4.44 -5.15
CA GLU A 38 -5.90 -3.81 -3.88
C GLU A 38 -4.39 -3.92 -3.64
N ILE A 39 -3.78 -5.06 -3.96
CA ILE A 39 -2.33 -5.26 -3.88
C ILE A 39 -1.61 -4.26 -4.81
N ALA A 40 -2.01 -4.18 -6.08
CA ALA A 40 -1.42 -3.24 -7.04
C ALA A 40 -1.57 -1.77 -6.60
N MET A 41 -2.64 -1.43 -5.89
CA MET A 41 -2.86 -0.10 -5.32
C MET A 41 -1.86 0.19 -4.18
N PHE A 42 -1.59 -0.77 -3.29
CA PHE A 42 -0.58 -0.61 -2.25
C PHE A 42 0.83 -0.48 -2.83
N GLU A 43 1.17 -1.28 -3.85
CA GLU A 43 2.45 -1.16 -4.58
C GLU A 43 2.61 0.23 -5.22
N MET A 44 1.53 0.79 -5.79
CA MET A 44 1.53 2.15 -6.34
C MET A 44 1.82 3.20 -5.25
N PHE A 45 1.23 3.07 -4.06
CA PHE A 45 1.47 4.03 -2.97
C PHE A 45 2.92 4.06 -2.49
N GLU A 46 3.56 2.89 -2.46
CA GLU A 46 4.98 2.76 -2.12
C GLU A 46 5.86 3.34 -3.24
N ARG A 47 5.59 2.98 -4.50
CA ARG A 47 6.32 3.50 -5.65
C ARG A 47 6.26 5.03 -5.77
N GLU A 48 5.10 5.62 -5.49
CA GLU A 48 4.89 7.07 -5.56
C GLU A 48 5.20 7.80 -4.25
N GLY A 49 5.58 7.09 -3.19
CA GLY A 49 5.93 7.68 -1.89
C GLY A 49 4.77 8.47 -1.26
N TRP A 50 3.52 8.02 -1.42
CA TRP A 50 2.38 8.77 -0.92
C TRP A 50 2.38 8.84 0.61
N PRO A 51 2.06 10.01 1.21
CA PRO A 51 1.91 10.10 2.65
C PRO A 51 0.63 9.38 3.12
N PRO A 52 0.58 8.88 4.37
CA PRO A 52 -0.54 8.08 4.90
C PRO A 52 -1.91 8.75 4.74
N GLU A 53 -1.97 10.07 4.90
CA GLU A 53 -3.20 10.86 4.80
C GLU A 53 -3.78 10.80 3.39
N ARG A 54 -2.92 10.88 2.37
CA ARG A 54 -3.31 10.80 0.96
C ARG A 54 -3.75 9.39 0.59
N ARG A 55 -3.05 8.36 1.10
CA ARG A 55 -3.45 6.96 0.92
C ARG A 55 -4.84 6.71 1.49
N ARG A 56 -5.08 7.18 2.72
CA ARG A 56 -6.39 7.05 3.39
C ARG A 56 -7.51 7.74 2.63
N ALA A 57 -7.30 8.99 2.18
CA ALA A 57 -8.28 9.72 1.40
C ALA A 57 -8.63 9.00 0.08
N HIS A 58 -7.64 8.39 -0.57
CA HIS A 58 -7.86 7.63 -1.81
C HIS A 58 -8.67 6.35 -1.57
N ILE A 59 -8.34 5.59 -0.52
CA ILE A 59 -9.07 4.37 -0.16
C ILE A 59 -10.52 4.69 0.19
N LEU A 60 -10.76 5.73 1.00
CA LEU A 60 -12.12 6.15 1.37
C LEU A 60 -12.95 6.52 0.14
N ARG A 61 -12.39 7.32 -0.78
CA ARG A 61 -13.08 7.67 -2.03
C ARG A 61 -13.43 6.44 -2.87
N ARG A 62 -12.51 5.47 -2.97
CA ARG A 62 -12.76 4.23 -3.71
C ARG A 62 -13.90 3.39 -3.09
N ILE A 63 -13.99 3.36 -1.76
CA ILE A 63 -15.09 2.70 -1.05
C ILE A 63 -16.42 3.41 -1.32
N GLU A 64 -16.44 4.74 -1.27
CA GLU A 64 -17.63 5.54 -1.61
C GLU A 64 -18.12 5.27 -3.03
N ASP A 65 -17.19 5.25 -3.99
CA ASP A 65 -17.52 4.98 -5.40
C ASP A 65 -18.06 3.56 -5.59
N ARG A 66 -17.45 2.56 -4.95
CA ARG A 66 -17.92 1.15 -5.00
C ARG A 66 -19.27 0.96 -4.33
N GLY A 67 -19.52 1.65 -3.21
CA GLY A 67 -20.82 1.65 -2.53
C GLY A 67 -21.91 2.33 -3.36
N ARG A 68 -21.55 3.37 -4.12
CA ARG A 68 -22.48 4.06 -5.04
C ARG A 68 -22.86 3.20 -6.25
N THR A 69 -21.95 2.36 -6.76
CA THR A 69 -22.29 1.44 -7.87
C THR A 69 -23.10 0.22 -7.42
N ALA A 70 -22.93 -0.25 -6.18
CA ALA A 70 -23.69 -1.39 -5.64
C ALA A 70 -25.14 -1.06 -5.26
N ALA A 71 -25.47 0.21 -5.02
CA ALA A 71 -26.84 0.65 -4.71
C ALA A 71 -27.72 0.89 -5.96
N ALA A 72 -27.17 0.66 -7.16
CA ALA A 72 -27.85 0.87 -8.44
C ALA A 72 -28.13 -0.44 -9.22
N GLU A 73 -27.85 -1.61 -8.62
CA GLU A 73 -28.20 -2.94 -9.15
C GLU A 73 -29.44 -3.53 -8.47
#